data_AF-A0A8J2RVL3-F1
#
_entry.id   AF-A0A8J2RVL3-F1
#
_cell.length_a   1.000
_cell.length_b   1.000
_cell.length_c   1.000
_cell.angle_alpha   90.00
_cell.angle_beta   90.00
_cell.angle_gamma   90.00
#
_symmetry.space_group_name_H-M   'P 1'
#
loop_
_entity.id
_entity.type
_entity.pdbx_description
1 polymer ?
#
loop_
_entity_poly.entity_id
_entity_poly.type
_entity_poly.pdbx_seq_one_letter_code
_entity_poly.pdbx_strand_id
1 'polypeptide(L)' 'MADRKYAFKAIERMGANLITTESAIFGFAPDAGHPKFGQLRKLLLEPSVDTGL' A
#
# COMPACT_ATOMS: atom_id res chain seq x y z
N MET A 1 16.07 -11.83 6.63
CA MET A 1 14.60 -11.61 6.77
C MET A 1 14.27 -10.80 8.02
N ALA A 2 14.91 -11.09 9.16
CA ALA A 2 14.80 -10.29 10.38
C ALA A 2 15.13 -8.80 10.16
N ASP A 3 16.20 -8.50 9.40
CA ASP A 3 16.66 -7.13 9.17
C ASP A 3 15.62 -6.23 8.49
N ARG A 4 14.89 -6.75 7.49
CA ARG A 4 13.81 -6.01 6.81
C ARG A 4 12.68 -5.65 7.78
N LYS A 5 12.29 -6.60 8.64
CA LYS A 5 11.25 -6.37 9.67
C LYS A 5 11.67 -5.33 10.70
N TYR A 6 12.94 -5.34 11.13
CA TYR A 6 13.46 -4.34 12.05
C TYR A 6 13.59 -2.96 11.40
N ALA A 7 14.01 -2.90 10.13
CA ALA A 7 14.05 -1.65 9.36
C ALA A 7 12.66 -1.02 9.25
N PHE A 8 11.64 -1.81 8.91
CA PHE A 8 10.26 -1.32 8.89
C PHE A 8 9.82 -0.81 10.27
N LYS A 9 10.03 -1.56 11.35
CA LYS A 9 9.72 -1.08 12.71
C LYS A 9 10.44 0.23 13.08
N ALA A 10 11.68 0.42 12.62
CA ALA A 10 12.40 1.66 12.85
C ALA A 10 11.75 2.84 12.10
N ILE A 11 11.40 2.63 10.83
CA ILE A 11 10.73 3.64 9.99
C ILE A 11 9.35 4.00 10.56
N GLU A 12 8.58 3.01 11.03
CA GLU A 12 7.30 3.21 11.72
C GLU A 12 7.46 4.07 12.98
N ARG A 13 8.47 3.78 13.82
CA ARG A 13 8.78 4.58 15.03
C ARG A 13 9.19 6.01 14.71
N MET A 14 9.70 6.28 13.52
CA MET A 14 10.00 7.64 13.03
C MET A 14 8.74 8.38 12.55
N GLY A 15 7.57 7.76 12.61
CA GLY A 15 6.28 8.35 12.23
C GLY A 15 5.89 8.12 10.77
N ALA A 16 6.61 7.27 10.04
CA ALA A 16 6.22 6.92 8.68
C ALA A 16 5.06 5.92 8.68
N ASN A 17 4.14 6.10 7.73
CA ASN A 17 3.01 5.19 7.54
C ASN A 17 3.42 4.01 6.65
N LEU A 18 3.57 2.83 7.23
CA LEU A 18 3.87 1.60 6.48
C LEU A 18 2.59 1.02 5.91
N ILE A 19 2.40 1.16 4.61
CA ILE A 19 1.21 0.69 3.89
C ILE A 19 1.59 -0.11 2.65
N THR A 20 0.66 -0.91 2.16
CA THR A 20 0.83 -1.68 0.92
C THR A 20 0.54 -0.83 -0.31
N THR A 21 0.93 -1.32 -1.49
CA THR A 21 0.65 -0.69 -2.79
C THR A 21 -0.84 -0.43 -2.98
N GLU A 22 -1.69 -1.40 -2.67
CA GLU A 22 -3.16 -1.30 -2.79
C GLU A 22 -3.71 -0.23 -1.85
N SER A 23 -3.24 -0.20 -0.60
CA SER A 23 -3.65 0.80 0.38
C SER A 23 -3.25 2.21 -0.04
N ALA A 24 -2.05 2.37 -0.62
CA ALA A 24 -1.60 3.66 -1.14
C ALA A 24 -2.43 4.11 -2.35
N ILE A 25 -2.68 3.21 -3.32
CA ILE A 25 -3.44 3.53 -4.54
C ILE A 25 -4.90 3.86 -4.22
N PHE A 26 -5.56 3.07 -3.37
CA PHE A 26 -6.93 3.37 -2.95
C PHE A 26 -7.01 4.52 -1.95
N GLY A 27 -5.95 4.85 -1.23
CA GLY A 27 -5.90 6.06 -0.40
C GLY A 27 -6.15 7.36 -1.20
N PHE A 28 -5.90 7.36 -2.51
CA PHE A 28 -6.21 8.50 -3.39
C PHE A 28 -7.70 8.61 -3.78
N ALA A 29 -8.50 7.57 -3.52
CA ALA A 29 -9.93 7.54 -3.77
C ALA A 29 -10.66 7.14 -2.47
N PRO A 30 -11.20 8.11 -1.71
CA PRO A 30 -11.84 7.84 -0.42
C PRO A 30 -12.97 6.80 -0.49
N ASP A 31 -13.66 6.74 -1.63
CA ASP A 31 -14.73 5.80 -1.91
C ASP A 31 -14.80 5.45 -3.42
N ALA A 32 -15.72 4.52 -3.75
CA ALA A 32 -15.96 4.06 -5.11
C ALA A 32 -16.65 5.11 -6.02
N GLY A 33 -17.19 6.18 -5.44
CA GLY A 33 -17.79 7.31 -6.17
C GLY A 33 -16.74 8.29 -6.74
N HIS A 34 -15.47 8.15 -6.36
CA HIS A 34 -14.41 9.01 -6.87
C HIS A 34 -14.31 8.94 -8.42
N PRO A 35 -14.21 10.07 -9.14
CA PRO A 35 -14.25 10.09 -10.62
C PRO A 35 -13.19 9.21 -11.29
N LYS A 36 -12.06 8.97 -10.61
CA LYS A 36 -10.95 8.13 -11.10
C LYS A 36 -10.94 6.72 -10.53
N PHE A 37 -11.92 6.33 -9.71
CA PHE A 37 -11.94 5.03 -9.05
C PHE A 37 -11.82 3.88 -10.06
N GLY A 38 -12.54 3.95 -11.18
CA GLY A 38 -12.45 2.95 -12.24
C GLY A 38 -11.08 2.84 -12.90
N GLN A 39 -10.29 3.92 -12.93
CA GLN A 39 -8.91 3.89 -13.44
C GLN A 39 -7.95 3.31 -12.40
N LEU A 40 -8.08 3.71 -11.14
CA LEU A 40 -7.26 3.20 -10.04
C LEU A 40 -7.47 1.71 -9.81
N ARG A 41 -8.72 1.25 -9.84
CA ARG A 41 -9.06 -0.19 -9.75
C ARG A 41 -8.39 -1.03 -10.84
N LYS A 42 -8.23 -0.50 -12.05
CA LYS A 42 -7.57 -1.24 -13.15
C LYS A 42 -6.10 -1.53 -12.87
N LEU A 43 -5.43 -0.68 -12.09
CA LEU A 43 -4.04 -0.90 -11.66
C LEU A 43 -3.92 -2.06 -10.66
N LEU A 44 -5.02 -2.45 -10.03
CA LEU A 44 -5.10 -3.44 -8.94
C LEU A 44 -5.91 -4.68 -9.34
N LEU A 45 -6.05 -4.95 -10.64
CA LEU A 45 -6.71 -6.17 -11.13
C LEU A 45 -5.92 -7.42 -10.73
N GLU A 46 -4.60 -7.33 -10.81
CA GLU A 46 -3.68 -8.35 -10.34
C GLU A 46 -3.15 -7.98 -8.95
N PRO A 47 -3.02 -8.95 -8.03
CA PRO A 47 -2.44 -8.70 -6.72
C PRO A 47 -0.97 -8.31 -6.83
N SER A 48 -0.48 -7.50 -5.88
CA SER A 48 0.97 -7.27 -5.75
C SER A 48 1.70 -8.59 -5.48
N VAL A 49 2.95 -8.66 -5.94
CA VAL A 49 3.81 -9.83 -5.73
C VAL A 49 4.01 -10.09 -4.24
N ASP A 50 3.88 -11.35 -3.82
CA ASP A 50 4.21 -11.76 -2.45
C ASP A 50 5.72 -11.59 -2.21
N THR A 51 6.06 -10.72 -1.27
CA THR A 51 7.45 -10.41 -0.89
C THR A 51 7.92 -11.15 0.37
N GLY A 52 7.05 -11.98 0.95
CA GLY A 52 7.28 -12.71 2.20
C GLY A 52 7.27 -11.81 3.44
N LEU A 53 6.49 -10.72 3.40
CA LEU A 53 6.28 -9.79 4.52
C LEU A 53 5.05 -10.15 5.36
#